data_AF-D0NWZ8-F1
#
_entry.id   AF-D0NWZ8-F1
#
_cell.length_a   1.000
_cell.length_b   1.000
_cell.length_c   1.000
_cell.angle_alpha   90.00
_cell.angle_beta   90.00
_cell.angle_gamma   90.00
#
_symmetry.space_group_name_H-M   'P 1'
#
loop_
_entity.id
_entity.type
_entity.pdbx_description
1 polymer ?
#
loop_
_entity_poly.entity_id
_entity_poly.type
_entity_poly.pdbx_seq_one_letter_code
_entity_poly.pdbx_strand_id
1 'polypeptide(L)'
;MADCVTLTLRGERIPLCNAVSSVYNEDRHELLVVTPTALYLYSNMLTAGGDLLATLVAEENAHYQFALHLPWLDAYSVVVATSTGQVEHRIVCSDLRASLTSHTLVEKDGGQFYTALANPRRRELVTTDTDGGIKVWALRVIATAQNTGGFKGVLRVHTAAKSQVKKTHYRHLRMSYDGQKVFAATSTVVHVFDAASCQRFPCCLRKDRRTIFSLESGSNDNSIYLVYKTNLR
;
A
#
# COMPACT_ATOMS: atom_id res chain seq x y z
N MET A 1 7.10 -26.15 -15.80
CA MET A 1 5.84 -25.45 -15.49
C MET A 1 5.90 -25.11 -14.02
N ALA A 2 5.83 -23.84 -13.64
CA ALA A 2 5.77 -23.48 -12.23
C ALA A 2 4.37 -23.84 -11.72
N ASP A 3 4.29 -24.62 -10.64
CA ASP A 3 3.02 -24.93 -10.00
C ASP A 3 2.36 -23.62 -9.59
N CYS A 4 1.23 -23.27 -10.23
CA CYS A 4 0.48 -22.07 -9.87
C CYS A 4 -0.07 -22.29 -8.46
N VAL A 5 0.50 -21.60 -7.48
CA VAL A 5 -0.04 -21.56 -6.11
C VAL A 5 -1.46 -21.02 -6.21
N THR A 6 -2.42 -21.78 -5.71
CA THR A 6 -3.82 -21.40 -5.71
C THR A 6 -4.27 -21.24 -4.26
N LEU A 7 -4.96 -20.13 -3.97
CA LEU A 7 -5.74 -20.05 -2.75
C LEU A 7 -7.01 -20.80 -3.03
N THR A 8 -7.26 -21.87 -2.27
CA THR A 8 -8.55 -22.55 -2.32
C THR A 8 -9.43 -21.95 -1.23
N LEU A 9 -10.36 -21.08 -1.63
CA LEU A 9 -11.41 -20.55 -0.76
C LEU A 9 -12.70 -21.29 -1.15
N ARG A 10 -13.24 -22.11 -0.24
CA ARG A 10 -14.44 -22.95 -0.47
C ARG A 10 -14.49 -23.75 -1.79
N GLY A 11 -13.34 -24.16 -2.32
CA GLY A 11 -13.27 -24.95 -3.56
C GLY A 11 -13.14 -24.12 -4.85
N GLU A 12 -13.31 -22.80 -4.78
CA GLU A 12 -12.85 -21.90 -5.83
C GLU A 12 -11.33 -21.78 -5.76
N ARG A 13 -10.68 -22.08 -6.89
CA ARG A 13 -9.23 -21.94 -7.03
C ARG A 13 -8.95 -20.57 -7.60
N ILE A 14 -8.50 -19.66 -6.75
CA ILE A 14 -8.00 -18.36 -7.20
C ILE A 14 -6.54 -18.57 -7.57
N PRO A 15 -6.16 -18.43 -8.85
CA PRO A 15 -4.76 -18.48 -9.22
C PRO A 15 -4.03 -17.30 -8.56
N LEU A 16 -3.33 -17.57 -7.46
CA LEU A 16 -2.47 -16.59 -6.80
C LEU A 16 -1.15 -16.39 -7.55
N CYS A 17 -0.88 -17.17 -8.60
CA CYS A 17 0.38 -17.05 -9.33
C CYS A 17 0.65 -15.65 -9.89
N ASN A 18 -0.39 -14.80 -10.02
CA ASN A 18 -0.25 -13.40 -10.41
C ASN A 18 -0.69 -12.41 -9.33
N ALA A 19 -0.89 -12.83 -8.07
CA ALA A 19 -1.22 -11.90 -7.01
C ALA A 19 -0.01 -10.98 -6.71
N VAL A 20 -0.24 -9.67 -6.71
CA VAL A 20 0.79 -8.65 -6.47
C VAL A 20 0.70 -8.06 -5.06
N SER A 21 -0.47 -8.14 -4.43
CA SER A 21 -0.73 -7.63 -3.09
C SER A 21 -1.96 -8.31 -2.50
N SER A 22 -2.04 -8.34 -1.17
CA SER A 22 -3.22 -8.77 -0.43
C SER A 22 -3.40 -7.89 0.80
N VAL A 23 -4.65 -7.67 1.18
CA VAL A 23 -5.03 -6.79 2.28
C VAL A 23 -6.15 -7.45 3.07
N TYR A 24 -5.90 -7.71 4.35
CA TYR A 24 -6.94 -8.19 5.25
C TYR A 24 -7.58 -7.01 5.99
N ASN A 25 -8.90 -6.92 5.95
CA ASN A 25 -9.69 -5.99 6.73
C ASN A 25 -10.21 -6.70 7.98
N GLU A 26 -9.57 -6.44 9.11
CA GLU A 26 -9.91 -7.09 10.38
C GLU A 26 -11.32 -6.75 10.87
N ASP A 27 -11.78 -5.51 10.66
CA ASP A 27 -13.08 -5.04 11.14
C ASP A 27 -14.25 -5.76 10.44
N ARG A 28 -14.05 -6.18 9.19
CA ARG A 28 -15.07 -6.86 8.37
C ARG A 28 -14.79 -8.34 8.15
N HIS A 29 -13.65 -8.83 8.61
CA HIS A 29 -13.14 -10.17 8.31
C HIS A 29 -13.12 -10.46 6.79
N GLU A 30 -12.70 -9.47 6.01
CA GLU A 30 -12.63 -9.52 4.56
C GLU A 30 -11.18 -9.59 4.08
N LEU A 31 -10.95 -10.28 2.97
CA LEU A 31 -9.64 -10.36 2.30
C LEU A 31 -9.76 -9.79 0.90
N LEU A 32 -9.02 -8.72 0.62
CA LEU A 32 -8.79 -8.22 -0.72
C LEU A 32 -7.55 -8.89 -1.31
N VAL A 33 -7.70 -9.52 -2.47
CA VAL A 33 -6.60 -10.06 -3.27
C VAL A 33 -6.45 -9.21 -4.53
N VAL A 34 -5.23 -8.72 -4.78
CA VAL A 34 -4.91 -7.85 -5.90
C VAL A 34 -4.11 -8.64 -6.93
N THR A 35 -4.61 -8.71 -8.16
CA THR A 35 -3.86 -9.16 -9.34
C THR A 35 -3.70 -8.00 -10.31
N PRO A 36 -2.76 -8.05 -11.28
CA PRO A 36 -2.61 -7.00 -12.27
C PRO A 36 -3.88 -6.66 -13.05
N THR A 37 -4.83 -7.59 -13.14
CA THR A 37 -6.04 -7.43 -13.96
C THR A 37 -7.32 -7.26 -13.16
N ALA A 38 -7.33 -7.56 -11.87
CA ALA A 38 -8.52 -7.44 -11.03
C ALA A 38 -8.23 -7.34 -9.53
N LEU A 39 -9.16 -6.73 -8.81
CA LEU A 39 -9.29 -6.83 -7.36
C LEU A 39 -10.40 -7.82 -7.03
N TYR A 40 -10.14 -8.77 -6.13
CA TYR A 40 -11.12 -9.75 -5.65
C TYR A 40 -11.31 -9.57 -4.16
N LEU A 41 -12.53 -9.28 -3.72
CA LEU A 41 -12.89 -9.11 -2.32
C LEU A 41 -13.62 -10.34 -1.81
N TYR A 42 -13.07 -10.99 -0.79
CA TYR A 42 -13.65 -12.14 -0.12
C TYR A 42 -14.14 -11.75 1.26
N SER A 43 -15.29 -12.30 1.66
CA SER A 43 -15.90 -12.12 2.99
C SER A 43 -15.90 -13.44 3.76
N ASN A 44 -16.38 -13.43 5.01
CA ASN A 44 -16.54 -14.65 5.83
C ASN A 44 -15.24 -15.45 6.01
N MET A 45 -14.08 -14.77 6.05
CA MET A 45 -12.78 -15.44 6.11
C MET A 45 -12.60 -16.32 7.36
N LEU A 46 -13.31 -16.03 8.45
CA LEU A 46 -13.20 -16.78 9.71
C LEU A 46 -14.09 -18.02 9.81
N THR A 47 -15.16 -18.11 9.03
CA THR A 47 -16.20 -19.14 9.19
C THR A 47 -16.34 -20.04 7.98
N ALA A 48 -16.19 -19.45 6.80
CA ALA A 48 -16.51 -20.06 5.54
C ALA A 48 -15.28 -20.57 4.79
N GLY A 49 -14.11 -20.02 5.06
CA GLY A 49 -13.00 -20.13 4.13
C GLY A 49 -13.18 -19.24 2.89
N GLY A 50 -13.86 -18.10 3.04
CA GLY A 50 -13.96 -17.05 2.03
C GLY A 50 -15.11 -17.21 1.02
N ASP A 51 -16.04 -16.25 0.96
CA ASP A 51 -17.02 -16.12 -0.12
C ASP A 51 -16.68 -14.88 -0.97
N LEU A 52 -16.62 -15.02 -2.31
CA LEU A 52 -16.36 -13.90 -3.21
C LEU A 52 -17.52 -12.89 -3.15
N LEU A 53 -17.25 -11.68 -2.66
CA LEU A 53 -18.23 -10.61 -2.49
C LEU A 53 -18.29 -9.68 -3.69
N ALA A 54 -17.13 -9.31 -4.24
CA ALA A 54 -17.02 -8.36 -5.34
C ALA A 54 -15.74 -8.56 -6.15
N THR A 55 -15.81 -8.20 -7.43
CA THR A 55 -14.66 -8.14 -8.35
C THR A 55 -14.63 -6.78 -9.03
N LEU A 56 -13.49 -6.12 -9.00
CA LEU A 56 -13.23 -4.92 -9.80
C LEU A 56 -12.16 -5.22 -10.83
N VAL A 57 -12.56 -5.29 -12.10
CA VAL A 57 -11.65 -5.53 -13.22
C VAL A 57 -10.89 -4.24 -13.54
N ALA A 58 -9.60 -4.35 -13.84
CA ALA A 58 -8.80 -3.22 -14.27
C ALA A 58 -9.32 -2.67 -15.61
N GLU A 59 -9.23 -1.35 -15.77
CA GLU A 59 -9.51 -0.69 -17.04
C GLU A 59 -8.58 -1.19 -18.16
N GLU A 60 -8.98 -0.97 -19.40
CA GLU A 60 -8.18 -1.36 -20.55
C GLU A 60 -6.79 -0.71 -20.49
N ASN A 61 -5.74 -1.54 -20.59
CA ASN A 61 -4.34 -1.12 -20.49
C ASN A 61 -3.95 -0.48 -19.15
N ALA A 62 -4.68 -0.77 -18.08
CA ALA A 62 -4.30 -0.45 -16.70
C ALA A 62 -3.96 -1.73 -15.92
N HIS A 63 -3.00 -1.63 -15.00
CA HIS A 63 -2.56 -2.74 -14.17
C HIS A 63 -2.47 -2.38 -12.70
N TYR A 64 -3.17 -3.12 -11.84
CA TYR A 64 -3.02 -2.95 -10.40
C TYR A 64 -1.64 -3.42 -9.94
N GLN A 65 -1.00 -2.63 -9.08
CA GLN A 65 0.33 -2.94 -8.55
C GLN A 65 0.31 -3.21 -7.04
N PHE A 66 -0.58 -2.56 -6.32
CA PHE A 66 -0.58 -2.59 -4.85
C PHE A 66 -1.93 -2.13 -4.32
N ALA A 67 -2.35 -2.64 -3.16
CA ALA A 67 -3.44 -2.05 -2.40
C ALA A 67 -3.13 -1.99 -0.91
N LEU A 68 -3.84 -1.12 -0.19
CA LEU A 68 -3.87 -1.07 1.26
C LEU A 68 -5.24 -0.59 1.76
N HIS A 69 -5.62 -0.99 2.96
CA HIS A 69 -6.87 -0.58 3.59
C HIS A 69 -6.70 0.78 4.30
N LEU A 70 -7.68 1.66 4.13
CA LEU A 70 -7.80 2.96 4.79
C LEU A 70 -8.96 2.91 5.80
N PRO A 71 -8.73 2.47 7.04
CA PRO A 71 -9.82 2.20 7.99
C PRO A 71 -10.65 3.43 8.36
N TRP A 72 -10.07 4.63 8.30
CA TRP A 72 -10.80 5.88 8.59
C TRP A 72 -11.75 6.33 7.48
N LEU A 73 -11.69 5.70 6.30
CA LEU A 73 -12.60 5.95 5.19
C LEU A 73 -13.47 4.75 4.83
N ASP A 74 -13.19 3.58 5.41
CA ASP A 74 -13.77 2.32 4.95
C ASP A 74 -13.59 2.14 3.43
N ALA A 75 -12.34 2.27 2.99
CA ALA A 75 -11.97 2.27 1.58
C ALA A 75 -10.59 1.63 1.37
N TYR A 76 -10.31 1.25 0.13
CA TYR A 76 -9.02 0.76 -0.30
C TYR A 76 -8.27 1.82 -1.10
N SER A 77 -7.01 2.05 -0.73
CA SER A 77 -6.06 2.78 -1.55
C SER A 77 -5.41 1.80 -2.51
N VAL A 78 -5.61 2.00 -3.80
CA VAL A 78 -5.15 1.13 -4.88
C VAL A 78 -4.17 1.88 -5.77
N VAL A 79 -3.05 1.24 -6.10
CA VAL A 79 -2.03 1.79 -7.01
C VAL A 79 -2.16 1.11 -8.36
N VAL A 80 -2.24 1.92 -9.41
CA VAL A 80 -2.50 1.48 -10.79
C VAL A 80 -1.39 2.03 -11.69
N ALA A 81 -0.75 1.17 -12.48
CA ALA A 81 0.07 1.62 -13.60
C ALA A 81 -0.77 1.67 -14.88
N THR A 82 -0.61 2.75 -15.64
CA THR A 82 -1.30 2.96 -16.91
C THR A 82 -0.37 2.62 -18.09
N SER A 83 -0.96 2.48 -19.27
CA SER A 83 -0.23 2.30 -20.53
C SER A 83 0.74 3.42 -20.88
N THR A 84 0.50 4.62 -20.34
CA THR A 84 1.36 5.80 -20.53
C THR A 84 2.57 5.83 -19.60
N GLY A 85 2.82 4.73 -18.86
CA GLY A 85 3.93 4.63 -17.91
C GLY A 85 3.71 5.41 -16.61
N GLN A 86 2.55 6.05 -16.45
CA GLN A 86 2.19 6.77 -15.24
C GLN A 86 1.73 5.81 -14.15
N VAL A 87 1.95 6.21 -12.90
CA VAL A 87 1.39 5.50 -11.74
C VAL A 87 0.35 6.39 -11.09
N GLU A 88 -0.89 5.90 -11.03
CA GLU A 88 -2.02 6.51 -10.38
C GLU A 88 -2.27 5.89 -9.02
N HIS A 89 -2.76 6.72 -8.11
CA HIS A 89 -3.41 6.33 -6.87
C HIS A 89 -4.90 6.49 -7.03
N ARG A 90 -5.66 5.45 -6.69
CA ARG A 90 -7.11 5.46 -6.69
C ARG A 90 -7.63 5.06 -5.32
N ILE A 91 -8.69 5.72 -4.87
CA ILE A 91 -9.37 5.30 -3.64
C ILE A 91 -10.70 4.71 -4.05
N VAL A 92 -10.88 3.45 -3.70
CA VAL A 92 -12.05 2.65 -4.06
C VAL A 92 -12.80 2.33 -2.77
N CYS A 93 -14.13 2.45 -2.77
CA CYS A 93 -14.95 2.05 -1.63
C CYS A 93 -14.69 0.59 -1.22
N SER A 94 -14.92 0.28 0.05
CA SER A 94 -14.76 -1.07 0.60
C SER A 94 -15.57 -2.15 -0.13
N ASP A 95 -16.68 -1.79 -0.78
CA ASP A 95 -17.51 -2.67 -1.58
C ASP A 95 -17.06 -2.83 -3.05
N LEU A 96 -15.96 -2.15 -3.42
CA LEU A 96 -15.41 -2.07 -4.78
C LEU A 96 -16.34 -1.47 -5.86
N ARG A 97 -17.47 -0.86 -5.48
CA ARG A 97 -18.47 -0.38 -6.47
C ARG A 97 -18.22 1.03 -6.98
N ALA A 98 -17.55 1.85 -6.19
CA ALA A 98 -17.31 3.25 -6.53
C ALA A 98 -15.85 3.66 -6.32
N SER A 99 -15.34 4.47 -7.25
CA SER A 99 -14.07 5.18 -7.10
C SER A 99 -14.35 6.58 -6.54
N LEU A 100 -13.70 6.90 -5.42
CA LEU A 100 -13.84 8.16 -4.70
C LEU A 100 -12.89 9.26 -5.22
N THR A 101 -11.74 8.86 -5.76
CA THR A 101 -10.71 9.77 -6.30
C THR A 101 -9.65 9.01 -7.09
N SER A 102 -9.07 9.68 -8.10
CA SER A 102 -7.81 9.31 -8.75
C SER A 102 -6.81 10.47 -8.66
N HIS A 103 -5.52 10.16 -8.44
CA HIS A 103 -4.42 11.12 -8.38
C HIS A 103 -3.14 10.50 -8.95
N THR A 104 -2.43 11.18 -9.85
CA THR A 104 -1.14 10.71 -10.38
C THR A 104 -0.05 10.78 -9.31
N LEU A 105 0.54 9.65 -8.92
CA LEU A 105 1.67 9.57 -7.97
C LEU A 105 3.02 9.79 -8.67
N VAL A 106 3.14 9.24 -9.88
CA VAL A 106 4.36 9.28 -10.68
C VAL A 106 3.98 9.74 -12.08
N GLU A 107 4.37 10.98 -12.41
CA GLU A 107 4.04 11.63 -13.69
C GLU A 107 5.00 11.25 -14.83
N LYS A 108 6.20 10.76 -14.49
CA LYS A 108 7.29 10.54 -15.45
C LYS A 108 7.31 9.13 -15.99
N ASP A 109 7.48 9.03 -17.31
CA ASP A 109 7.86 7.79 -17.97
C ASP A 109 9.14 7.20 -17.35
N GLY A 110 9.08 5.92 -16.98
CA GLY A 110 10.18 5.19 -16.32
C GLY A 110 10.31 5.40 -14.80
N GLY A 111 9.45 6.22 -14.19
CA GLY A 111 9.33 6.27 -12.73
C GLY A 111 8.65 5.01 -12.18
N GLN A 112 9.00 4.62 -10.95
CA GLN A 112 8.45 3.42 -10.33
C GLN A 112 7.93 3.72 -8.92
N PHE A 113 6.74 3.22 -8.63
CA PHE A 113 6.23 3.09 -7.27
C PHE A 113 6.92 1.92 -6.56
N TYR A 114 7.28 2.11 -5.29
CA TYR A 114 7.87 1.03 -4.49
C TYR A 114 6.89 0.46 -3.47
N THR A 115 6.32 1.30 -2.62
CA THR A 115 5.43 0.86 -1.55
C THR A 115 4.67 2.03 -0.95
N ALA A 116 3.64 1.70 -0.17
CA ALA A 116 2.85 2.64 0.59
C ALA A 116 2.46 2.06 1.95
N LEU A 117 2.18 2.93 2.91
CA LEU A 117 1.59 2.59 4.21
C LEU A 117 0.49 3.59 4.56
N ALA A 118 -0.46 3.17 5.38
CA ALA A 118 -1.45 4.04 6.00
C ALA A 118 -1.07 4.41 7.44
N ASN A 119 -1.29 5.67 7.83
CA ASN A 119 -1.29 6.11 9.22
C ASN A 119 -2.73 6.38 9.67
N PRO A 120 -3.40 5.42 10.34
CA PRO A 120 -4.79 5.59 10.73
C PRO A 120 -5.02 6.66 11.80
N ARG A 121 -4.02 6.92 12.65
CA ARG A 121 -4.12 7.93 13.71
C ARG A 121 -4.11 9.34 13.15
N ARG A 122 -3.34 9.56 12.09
CA ARG A 122 -3.22 10.87 11.42
C ARG A 122 -4.07 11.00 10.16
N ARG A 123 -4.67 9.89 9.69
CA ARG A 123 -5.46 9.79 8.45
C ARG A 123 -4.64 10.18 7.22
N GLU A 124 -3.40 9.70 7.19
CA GLU A 124 -2.41 10.02 6.16
C GLU A 124 -1.98 8.75 5.41
N LEU A 125 -1.56 8.93 4.17
CA LEU A 125 -0.89 7.92 3.36
C LEU A 125 0.58 8.30 3.22
N VAL A 126 1.49 7.34 3.34
CA VAL A 126 2.92 7.58 3.05
C VAL A 126 3.32 6.69 1.89
N THR A 127 3.99 7.26 0.89
CA THR A 127 4.47 6.52 -0.28
C THR A 127 5.96 6.74 -0.52
N THR A 128 6.55 5.81 -1.27
CA THR A 128 7.94 5.89 -1.74
C THR A 128 8.00 5.47 -3.21
N ASP A 129 8.88 6.13 -3.96
CA ASP A 129 9.05 5.94 -5.40
C ASP A 129 10.50 6.24 -5.83
N THR A 130 10.74 6.24 -7.15
CA THR A 130 12.03 6.55 -7.80
C THR A 130 12.52 7.99 -7.63
N ASP A 131 11.71 8.93 -7.13
CA ASP A 131 12.21 10.26 -6.74
C ASP A 131 13.06 10.17 -5.48
N GLY A 132 12.90 9.10 -4.71
CA GLY A 132 13.55 8.87 -3.43
C GLY A 132 12.91 9.68 -2.29
N GLY A 133 13.27 9.31 -1.07
CA GLY A 133 12.62 9.86 0.13
C GLY A 133 11.27 9.22 0.42
N ILE A 134 10.55 9.80 1.37
CA ILE A 134 9.14 9.48 1.65
C ILE A 134 8.27 10.70 1.29
N LYS A 135 7.06 10.46 0.78
CA LYS A 135 6.03 11.47 0.55
C LYS A 135 4.85 11.19 1.46
N VAL A 136 4.42 12.16 2.26
CA VAL A 136 3.24 12.05 3.12
C VAL A 136 2.10 12.85 2.53
N TRP A 137 0.99 12.16 2.38
CA TRP A 137 -0.20 12.62 1.72
C TRP A 137 -1.34 12.71 2.73
N ALA A 138 -1.94 13.89 2.81
CA ALA A 138 -3.22 14.05 3.50
C ALA A 138 -4.33 13.86 2.48
N LEU A 139 -5.27 12.98 2.82
CA LEU A 139 -6.50 12.81 2.06
C LEU A 139 -7.58 13.71 2.65
N ARG A 140 -8.02 14.69 1.86
CA ARG A 140 -9.11 15.59 2.25
C ARG A 140 -10.34 15.24 1.45
N VAL A 141 -11.44 14.97 2.14
CA VAL A 141 -12.74 14.80 1.49
C VAL A 141 -13.34 16.18 1.27
N ILE A 142 -13.60 16.55 0.02
CA ILE A 142 -14.31 17.78 -0.33
C ILE A 142 -15.73 17.37 -0.72
N ALA A 143 -16.72 17.80 0.07
CA ALA A 143 -18.11 17.73 -0.33
C ALA A 143 -18.30 18.59 -1.58
N THR A 144 -18.75 18.01 -2.70
CA THR A 144 -19.12 18.82 -3.85
C THR A 144 -20.49 19.44 -3.56
N ALA A 145 -20.62 20.75 -3.76
CA ALA A 145 -21.89 21.47 -3.55
C ALA A 145 -22.97 21.14 -4.61
N GLN A 146 -22.82 20.05 -5.36
CA GLN A 146 -23.81 19.58 -6.32
C GLN A 146 -24.62 18.45 -5.68
N ASN A 147 -25.95 18.58 -5.73
CA ASN A 147 -26.99 17.79 -5.07
C ASN A 147 -27.05 16.28 -5.44
N THR A 148 -25.93 15.64 -5.77
CA THR A 148 -25.84 14.21 -6.09
C THR A 148 -25.15 13.37 -5.02
N GLY A 149 -24.81 13.95 -3.86
CA GLY A 149 -24.29 13.19 -2.71
C GLY A 149 -22.89 12.59 -2.89
N GLY A 150 -22.18 12.93 -3.97
CA GLY A 150 -20.81 12.49 -4.19
C GLY A 150 -19.81 13.33 -3.39
N PHE A 151 -18.85 12.70 -2.73
CA PHE A 151 -17.70 13.40 -2.17
C PHE A 151 -16.48 13.16 -3.06
N LYS A 152 -15.67 14.20 -3.32
CA LYS A 152 -14.40 14.07 -4.05
C LYS A 152 -13.24 14.10 -3.06
N GLY A 153 -12.47 13.02 -2.98
CA GLY A 153 -11.21 13.04 -2.25
C GLY A 153 -10.13 13.82 -3.00
N VAL A 154 -9.35 14.63 -2.29
CA VAL A 154 -8.17 15.29 -2.82
C VAL A 154 -6.99 14.84 -1.98
N LEU A 155 -6.05 14.15 -2.62
CA LEU A 155 -4.78 13.77 -2.05
C LEU A 155 -3.77 14.91 -2.29
N ARG A 156 -3.09 15.37 -1.24
CA ARG A 156 -2.02 16.39 -1.37
C ARG A 156 -0.81 15.97 -0.57
N VAL A 157 0.37 16.10 -1.17
CA VAL A 157 1.63 16.02 -0.43
C VAL A 157 1.69 17.22 0.51
N HIS A 158 1.74 16.98 1.82
CA HIS A 158 1.98 18.07 2.77
C HIS A 158 3.43 18.09 3.26
N THR A 159 4.10 16.94 3.28
CA THR A 159 5.49 16.84 3.73
C THR A 159 6.20 15.73 2.97
N ALA A 160 7.45 15.98 2.58
CA ALA A 160 8.31 14.99 1.96
C ALA A 160 9.71 15.08 2.56
N ALA A 161 10.29 13.93 2.91
CA ALA A 161 11.66 13.88 3.40
C ALA A 161 12.56 13.34 2.27
N LYS A 162 13.15 14.27 1.51
CA LYS A 162 14.09 13.96 0.41
C LYS A 162 15.50 14.36 0.81
N SER A 163 16.47 13.49 0.52
CA SER A 163 17.89 13.84 0.61
C SER A 163 18.29 14.63 -0.63
N GLN A 164 18.81 15.85 -0.44
CA GLN A 164 19.24 16.72 -1.55
C GLN A 164 20.52 16.22 -2.25
N VAL A 165 21.35 15.44 -1.54
CA VAL A 165 22.68 15.02 -2.03
C VAL A 165 22.64 13.66 -2.72
N LYS A 166 21.83 12.72 -2.22
CA LYS A 166 21.70 11.38 -2.79
C LYS A 166 20.28 10.84 -2.61
N LYS A 167 19.64 10.49 -3.72
CA LYS A 167 18.34 9.80 -3.71
C LYS A 167 18.45 8.50 -2.92
N THR A 168 17.66 8.40 -1.86
CA THR A 168 17.55 7.19 -1.05
C THR A 168 16.22 6.53 -1.39
N HIS A 169 16.28 5.31 -1.92
CA HIS A 169 15.11 4.56 -2.35
C HIS A 169 14.70 3.59 -1.25
N TYR A 170 13.56 3.88 -0.62
CA TYR A 170 12.95 2.99 0.36
C TYR A 170 12.02 2.02 -0.37
N ARG A 171 12.19 0.73 -0.09
CA ARG A 171 11.43 -0.37 -0.71
C ARG A 171 10.36 -0.93 0.21
N HIS A 172 10.52 -0.74 1.52
CA HIS A 172 9.56 -1.18 2.53
C HIS A 172 9.28 -0.04 3.51
N LEU A 173 8.03 0.02 3.92
CA LEU A 173 7.48 1.04 4.79
C LEU A 173 6.64 0.34 5.86
N ARG A 174 6.85 0.68 7.13
CA ARG A 174 5.96 0.27 8.24
C ARG A 174 5.76 1.40 9.22
N MET A 175 4.57 1.41 9.81
CA MET A 175 4.21 2.30 10.91
C MET A 175 4.52 1.62 12.23
N SER A 176 4.95 2.37 13.23
CA SER A 176 4.96 1.90 14.62
C SER A 176 3.53 1.70 15.14
N TYR A 177 3.35 0.82 16.12
CA TYR A 177 2.04 0.56 16.71
C TYR A 177 1.36 1.83 17.27
N ASP A 178 2.16 2.72 17.87
CA ASP A 178 1.71 4.02 18.38
C ASP A 178 1.37 5.05 17.27
N GLY A 179 1.63 4.74 16.00
CA GLY A 179 1.41 5.62 14.85
C GLY A 179 2.31 6.86 14.78
N GLN A 180 3.34 6.94 15.63
CA GLN A 180 4.22 8.11 15.76
C GLN A 180 5.49 8.01 14.93
N LYS A 181 5.86 6.82 14.42
CA LYS A 181 7.12 6.60 13.71
C LYS A 181 6.89 5.83 12.42
N VAL A 182 7.57 6.28 11.37
CA VAL A 182 7.65 5.57 10.10
C VAL A 182 9.02 4.91 10.00
N PHE A 183 9.02 3.58 9.89
CA PHE A 183 10.20 2.80 9.57
C PHE A 183 10.28 2.63 8.06
N ALA A 184 11.36 3.15 7.47
CA ALA A 184 11.58 3.08 6.03
C ALA A 184 12.88 2.33 5.74
N ALA A 185 12.76 1.19 5.05
CA ALA A 185 13.87 0.32 4.73
C ALA A 185 14.30 0.49 3.27
N THR A 186 15.60 0.69 3.08
CA THR A 186 16.27 0.45 1.80
C THR A 186 16.51 -1.06 1.64
N SER A 187 17.33 -1.49 0.67
CA SER A 187 17.72 -2.91 0.56
C SER A 187 18.49 -3.44 1.77
N THR A 188 19.19 -2.59 2.52
CA THR A 188 20.14 -3.03 3.57
C THR A 188 20.10 -2.19 4.85
N VAL A 189 19.38 -1.08 4.84
CA VAL A 189 19.39 -0.07 5.91
C VAL A 189 17.97 0.32 6.28
N VAL A 190 17.67 0.34 7.59
CA VAL A 190 16.38 0.80 8.12
C VAL A 190 16.54 2.15 8.80
N HIS A 191 15.82 3.14 8.30
CA HIS A 191 15.75 4.48 8.84
C HIS A 191 14.43 4.70 9.59
N VAL A 192 14.46 5.58 10.59
CA VAL A 192 13.28 5.97 11.37
C VAL A 192 12.97 7.43 11.09
N PHE A 193 11.69 7.72 10.89
CA PHE A 193 11.16 9.06 10.72
C PHE A 193 10.10 9.31 11.77
N ASP A 194 10.05 10.53 12.27
CA ASP A 194 8.91 11.01 13.03
C ASP A 194 7.72 11.19 12.08
N ALA A 195 6.57 10.59 12.40
CA ALA A 195 5.42 10.57 11.50
C ALA A 195 4.79 11.96 11.33
N ALA A 196 4.89 12.83 12.35
CA ALA A 196 4.30 14.15 12.32
C ALA A 196 5.08 15.15 11.47
N SER A 197 6.40 15.20 11.69
CA SER A 197 7.31 16.15 11.06
C SER A 197 7.98 15.60 9.80
N CYS A 198 7.93 14.28 9.58
CA CYS A 198 8.76 13.56 8.61
C CYS A 198 10.26 13.79 8.81
N GLN A 199 10.69 14.25 9.98
CA GLN A 199 12.10 14.41 10.27
C GLN A 199 12.73 13.03 10.48
N ARG A 200 13.83 12.76 9.77
CA ARG A 200 14.59 11.53 9.96
C ARG A 200 15.36 11.61 11.28
N PHE A 201 15.20 10.60 12.13
CA PHE A 201 16.04 10.47 13.31
C PHE A 201 17.51 10.20 12.89
N PRO A 202 18.50 10.68 13.67
CA PRO A 202 19.91 10.45 13.36
C PRO A 202 20.32 8.98 13.49
N CYS A 203 19.49 8.15 14.12
CA CYS A 203 19.76 6.73 14.29
C CYS A 203 19.41 5.91 13.04
N CYS A 204 20.14 4.81 12.89
CA CYS A 204 19.85 3.75 11.95
C CYS A 204 19.63 2.48 12.78
N LEU A 205 18.49 1.83 12.65
CA LEU A 205 18.19 0.63 13.44
C LEU A 205 19.06 -0.54 13.02
N ARG A 206 19.40 -0.62 11.73
CA ARG A 206 20.22 -1.70 11.20
C ARG A 206 20.89 -1.29 9.90
N LYS A 207 22.16 -1.65 9.77
CA LYS A 207 22.91 -1.71 8.51
C LYS A 207 23.48 -3.12 8.38
N ASP A 208 22.90 -3.93 7.52
CA ASP A 208 23.32 -5.31 7.28
C ASP A 208 23.85 -5.47 5.83
N ARG A 209 24.59 -6.54 5.53
CA ARG A 209 24.93 -6.89 4.15
C ARG A 209 23.82 -7.71 3.48
N ARG A 210 22.93 -8.33 4.27
CA ARG A 210 21.81 -9.11 3.75
C ARG A 210 20.71 -8.20 3.20
N THR A 211 20.12 -8.61 2.09
CA THR A 211 18.99 -7.90 1.49
C THR A 211 17.74 -8.11 2.34
N ILE A 212 17.15 -7.02 2.80
CA ILE A 212 15.85 -7.00 3.47
C ILE A 212 14.78 -7.36 2.43
N PHE A 213 13.98 -8.36 2.75
CA PHE A 213 12.86 -8.84 1.94
C PHE A 213 11.53 -8.26 2.39
N SER A 214 11.31 -8.16 3.70
CA SER A 214 10.11 -7.57 4.29
C SER A 214 10.42 -6.93 5.63
N LEU A 215 9.54 -6.01 6.01
CA LEU A 215 9.52 -5.29 7.27
C LEU A 215 8.15 -5.51 7.89
N GLU A 216 8.09 -5.91 9.15
CA GLU A 216 6.84 -6.09 9.90
C GLU A 216 6.93 -5.37 11.25
N SER A 217 5.80 -4.89 11.75
CA SER A 217 5.68 -4.25 13.06
C SER A 217 4.94 -5.17 14.01
N GLY A 218 5.35 -5.17 15.28
CA GLY A 218 4.58 -5.81 16.34
C GLY A 218 3.15 -5.27 16.40
N SER A 219 2.22 -6.16 16.72
CA SER A 219 0.79 -5.84 16.81
C SER A 219 0.39 -5.21 18.16
N ASN A 220 1.30 -5.19 19.13
CA ASN A 220 1.07 -4.73 20.50
C ASN A 220 2.24 -3.91 21.07
N ASP A 221 3.31 -3.74 20.30
CA ASP A 221 4.49 -2.99 20.70
C ASP A 221 5.09 -2.25 19.49
N ASN A 222 6.13 -1.44 19.76
CA ASN A 222 6.85 -0.73 18.70
C ASN A 222 8.03 -1.55 18.15
N SER A 223 8.03 -2.87 18.33
CA SER A 223 9.07 -3.74 17.79
C SER A 223 8.91 -3.87 16.28
N ILE A 224 10.04 -4.09 15.62
CA ILE A 224 10.11 -4.24 14.17
C ILE A 224 10.87 -5.52 13.84
N TYR A 225 10.23 -6.37 13.05
CA TYR A 225 10.77 -7.62 12.56
C TYR A 225 11.27 -7.45 11.13
N LEU A 226 12.49 -7.94 10.89
CA LEU A 226 13.14 -7.87 9.59
C LEU A 226 13.23 -9.27 9.01
N VAL A 227 12.63 -9.46 7.84
CA VAL A 227 12.75 -10.70 7.07
C VAL A 227 13.82 -10.48 6.02
N TYR A 228 14.82 -11.37 5.99
CA TYR A 228 15.93 -11.29 5.03
C TYR A 228 15.75 -12.31 3.92
N LYS A 229 16.14 -11.93 2.71
CA LYS A 229 16.28 -12.90 1.62
C LYS A 229 17.57 -13.69 1.83
N THR A 230 17.43 -14.99 2.12
CA THR A 230 18.54 -15.94 2.12
C THR A 230 18.48 -16.77 0.84
N ASN A 231 19.58 -16.79 0.08
CA ASN A 231 19.73 -17.77 -0.98
C ASN A 231 20.02 -19.13 -0.32
N LEU A 232 19.03 -20.01 -0.30
CA LEU A 232 19.23 -21.42 0.01
C LEU A 232 19.82 -22.06 -1.25
N ARG A 233 21.15 -21.97 -1.41
CA ARG A 233 21.90 -22.74 -2.40
C ARG A 233 22.68 -23.80 -1.68
#